data_AF-A0A441V5Q0-F1
#
_entry.id   AF-A0A441V5Q0-F1
#
_cell.length_a   1.000
_cell.length_b   1.000
_cell.length_c   1.000
_cell.angle_alpha   90.00
_cell.angle_beta   90.00
_cell.angle_gamma   90.00
#
_symmetry.space_group_name_H-M   'P 1'
#
loop_
_entity.id
_entity.type
_entity.pdbx_description
1 polymer ?
#
loop_
_entity_poly.entity_id
_entity_poly.type
_entity_poly.pdbx_seq_one_letter_code
_entity_poly.pdbx_strand_id
1 'polypeptide(L)'
;RTELSAALKRDANGNVTANAIRLVSGALTADGQASLADNKLTVDIKGALADISLLSGDANGAITFALNAQGASTAPELSLTVNSDRLSVAEREITGLSLTATGKADAANPAANVQLTGNVAGQPLQGSAVLATSDGKRAIDGLLLSLGKNRISGDLALDEAFVPEGSVALDLPDIGPLAALALEKAEGDVRGTIVFSKTGNAPEVTVKASTASIASGDVSAKTVTIDASIANYLAAPVISGKIRA
;
A
#
# COMPACT_ATOMS: atom_id res chain seq x y z
N ARG A 1 4.97 -25.92 -12.33
CA ARG A 1 4.02 -26.13 -13.45
C ARG A 1 2.76 -25.35 -13.11
N THR A 2 2.22 -24.60 -14.07
CA THR A 2 0.98 -23.82 -13.89
C THR A 2 -0.15 -24.58 -14.57
N GLU A 3 -1.29 -24.67 -13.88
CA GLU A 3 -2.52 -25.26 -14.37
C GLU A 3 -3.64 -24.24 -14.23
N LEU A 4 -4.35 -23.98 -15.32
CA LEU A 4 -5.53 -23.12 -15.36
C LEU A 4 -6.65 -23.90 -16.03
N SER A 5 -7.81 -23.93 -15.39
CA SER A 5 -9.04 -24.51 -15.93
C SER A 5 -10.23 -23.59 -15.69
N ALA A 6 -11.18 -23.59 -16.62
CA ALA A 6 -12.43 -22.84 -16.51
C ALA A 6 -13.47 -23.43 -17.47
N ALA A 7 -14.74 -23.43 -17.07
CA ALA A 7 -15.86 -23.75 -17.95
C ALA A 7 -16.40 -22.45 -18.58
N LEU A 8 -16.08 -22.23 -19.85
CA LEU A 8 -16.47 -21.03 -20.59
C LEU A 8 -17.76 -21.27 -21.39
N LYS A 9 -18.69 -20.31 -21.30
CA LYS A 9 -19.89 -20.28 -22.14
C LYS A 9 -20.11 -18.86 -22.68
N ARG A 10 -20.37 -18.78 -23.98
CA ARG A 10 -20.83 -17.56 -24.65
C ARG A 10 -22.23 -17.79 -25.22
N ASP A 11 -23.16 -16.86 -24.98
CA ASP A 11 -24.51 -16.94 -25.54
C ASP A 11 -24.66 -16.16 -26.86
N ALA A 12 -25.86 -16.22 -27.45
CA ALA A 12 -26.18 -15.54 -28.71
C ALA A 12 -26.17 -14.00 -28.59
N ASN A 13 -26.38 -13.48 -27.38
CA ASN A 13 -26.35 -12.04 -27.09
C ASN A 13 -24.90 -11.55 -26.88
N GLY A 14 -23.92 -12.46 -26.88
CA GLY A 14 -22.52 -12.16 -26.68
C GLY A 14 -22.10 -12.11 -25.21
N ASN A 15 -22.98 -12.47 -24.28
CA ASN A 15 -22.63 -12.58 -22.87
C ASN A 15 -21.66 -13.73 -22.66
N VAL A 16 -20.69 -13.53 -21.77
CA VAL A 16 -19.64 -14.51 -21.47
C VAL A 16 -19.73 -14.89 -20.00
N THR A 17 -19.64 -16.18 -19.71
CA THR A 17 -19.55 -16.71 -18.36
C THR A 17 -18.35 -17.66 -18.28
N ALA A 18 -17.63 -17.57 -17.18
CA ALA A 18 -16.52 -18.43 -16.81
C ALA A 18 -16.83 -18.98 -15.43
N ASN A 19 -17.29 -20.24 -15.39
CA ASN A 19 -17.60 -20.94 -14.14
C ASN A 19 -16.45 -21.87 -13.78
N ALA A 20 -16.33 -22.19 -12.48
CA ALA A 20 -15.31 -23.10 -11.97
C ALA A 20 -13.90 -22.74 -12.49
N ILE A 21 -13.57 -21.44 -12.45
CA ILE A 21 -12.21 -20.98 -12.69
C ILE A 21 -11.37 -21.59 -11.59
N ARG A 22 -10.29 -22.27 -11.96
CA ARG A 22 -9.31 -22.81 -11.03
C ARG A 22 -7.91 -22.60 -11.57
N LEU A 23 -7.07 -21.96 -10.77
CA LEU A 23 -5.67 -21.68 -11.03
C LEU A 23 -4.82 -22.35 -9.95
N VAL A 24 -3.81 -23.11 -10.36
CA VAL A 24 -2.78 -23.65 -9.48
C VAL A 24 -1.43 -23.33 -10.11
N SER A 25 -0.58 -22.58 -9.40
CA SER A 25 0.74 -22.19 -9.87
C SER A 25 1.74 -22.16 -8.72
N GLY A 26 2.41 -23.28 -8.48
CA GLY A 26 3.32 -23.41 -7.33
C GLY A 26 2.55 -23.28 -6.02
N ALA A 27 2.94 -22.33 -5.16
CA ALA A 27 2.25 -22.04 -3.89
C ALA A 27 0.96 -21.22 -4.06
N LEU A 28 0.66 -20.72 -5.25
CA LEU A 28 -0.55 -19.97 -5.54
C LEU A 28 -1.69 -20.91 -5.94
N THR A 29 -2.85 -20.73 -5.31
CA THR A 29 -4.12 -21.34 -5.67
C THR A 29 -5.21 -20.28 -5.76
N ALA A 30 -6.13 -20.40 -6.71
CA ALA A 30 -7.31 -19.57 -6.78
C ALA A 30 -8.47 -20.32 -7.43
N ASP A 31 -9.67 -20.12 -6.90
CA ASP A 31 -10.92 -20.68 -7.39
C ASP A 31 -11.96 -19.56 -7.51
N GLY A 32 -12.84 -19.62 -8.50
CA GLY A 32 -13.84 -18.58 -8.66
C GLY A 32 -14.71 -18.68 -9.90
N GLN A 33 -15.35 -17.55 -10.20
CA GLN A 33 -16.24 -17.38 -11.32
C GLN A 33 -16.23 -15.93 -11.79
N ALA A 34 -16.50 -15.75 -13.08
CA ALA A 34 -16.64 -14.44 -13.69
C ALA A 34 -17.74 -14.45 -14.75
N SER A 35 -18.42 -13.33 -14.91
CA SER A 35 -19.38 -13.12 -16.00
C SER A 35 -19.34 -11.70 -16.51
N LEU A 36 -19.52 -11.55 -17.81
CA LEU A 36 -19.77 -10.29 -18.47
C LEU A 36 -21.08 -10.43 -19.26
N ALA A 37 -22.14 -9.81 -18.76
CA ALA A 37 -23.46 -9.83 -19.39
C ALA A 37 -24.06 -8.42 -19.42
N ASP A 38 -24.58 -8.00 -20.57
CA ASP A 38 -25.20 -6.67 -20.72
C ASP A 38 -24.31 -5.51 -20.23
N ASN A 39 -23.00 -5.58 -20.55
CA ASN A 39 -21.96 -4.66 -20.09
C ASN A 39 -21.73 -4.62 -18.56
N LYS A 40 -22.28 -5.59 -17.82
CA LYS A 40 -22.07 -5.76 -16.38
C LYS A 40 -21.08 -6.89 -16.12
N LEU A 41 -20.01 -6.54 -15.40
CA LEU A 41 -19.04 -7.46 -14.85
C LEU A 41 -19.55 -8.01 -13.52
N THR A 42 -19.31 -9.29 -13.28
CA THR A 42 -19.38 -9.91 -11.94
C THR A 42 -18.20 -10.86 -11.82
N VAL A 43 -17.42 -10.75 -10.75
CA VAL A 43 -16.26 -11.59 -10.45
C VAL A 43 -16.32 -11.92 -8.98
N ASP A 44 -16.10 -13.20 -8.64
CA ASP A 44 -15.85 -13.69 -7.29
C ASP A 44 -14.70 -14.69 -7.40
N ILE A 45 -13.55 -14.33 -6.84
CA ILE A 45 -12.35 -15.16 -6.83
C ILE A 45 -11.85 -15.23 -5.39
N LYS A 46 -11.57 -16.43 -4.91
CA LYS A 46 -10.88 -16.69 -3.65
C LYS A 46 -9.61 -17.47 -3.92
N GLY A 47 -8.58 -17.22 -3.14
CA GLY A 47 -7.32 -17.92 -3.32
C GLY A 47 -6.43 -17.84 -2.10
N ALA A 48 -5.29 -18.49 -2.23
CA ALA A 48 -4.24 -18.50 -1.23
C ALA A 48 -2.88 -18.52 -1.91
N LEU A 49 -1.92 -17.84 -1.29
CA LEU A 49 -0.51 -18.01 -1.54
C LEU A 49 0.07 -18.65 -0.28
N ALA A 50 0.40 -19.94 -0.38
CA ALA A 50 0.85 -20.74 0.76
C ALA A 50 2.27 -20.40 1.24
N ASP A 51 3.04 -19.69 0.40
CA ASP A 51 4.40 -19.29 0.68
C ASP A 51 4.68 -17.91 0.07
N ILE A 52 4.73 -16.88 0.92
CA ILE A 52 5.00 -15.51 0.51
C ILE A 52 6.49 -15.21 0.28
N SER A 53 7.39 -16.18 0.53
CA SER A 53 8.82 -16.03 0.20
C SER A 53 9.05 -15.84 -1.30
N LEU A 54 8.08 -16.29 -2.11
CA LEU A 54 8.02 -16.06 -3.55
C LEU A 54 7.81 -14.58 -3.92
N LEU A 55 7.32 -13.75 -2.99
CA LEU A 55 7.15 -12.30 -3.18
C LEU A 55 8.37 -11.52 -2.67
N SER A 56 8.92 -11.93 -1.54
CA SER A 56 10.11 -11.33 -0.93
C SER A 56 10.84 -12.40 -0.12
N GLY A 57 12.15 -12.57 -0.35
CA GLY A 57 12.92 -13.66 0.26
C GLY A 57 12.98 -13.62 1.79
N ASP A 58 12.79 -12.45 2.39
CA ASP A 58 12.78 -12.25 3.84
C ASP A 58 11.39 -12.40 4.48
N ALA A 59 10.37 -12.72 3.67
CA ALA A 59 8.99 -12.90 4.10
C ALA A 59 8.60 -14.39 4.02
N ASN A 60 7.94 -14.88 5.06
CA ASN A 60 7.48 -16.25 5.17
C ASN A 60 6.05 -16.30 5.71
N GLY A 61 5.35 -17.39 5.41
CA GLY A 61 3.97 -17.60 5.82
C GLY A 61 3.02 -17.65 4.64
N ALA A 62 1.74 -17.73 4.95
CA ALA A 62 0.68 -17.86 3.96
C ALA A 62 -0.29 -16.69 4.05
N ILE A 63 -0.83 -16.29 2.90
CA ILE A 63 -1.95 -15.35 2.80
C ILE A 63 -3.13 -16.04 2.12
N THR A 64 -4.33 -15.63 2.51
CA THR A 64 -5.54 -15.88 1.74
C THR A 64 -6.01 -14.56 1.15
N PHE A 65 -6.68 -14.60 0.00
CA PHE A 65 -7.27 -13.42 -0.59
C PHE A 65 -8.65 -13.72 -1.17
N ALA A 66 -9.48 -12.69 -1.21
CA ALA A 66 -10.77 -12.70 -1.89
C ALA A 66 -10.90 -11.42 -2.71
N LEU A 67 -11.24 -11.56 -3.99
CA LEU A 67 -11.47 -10.47 -4.93
C LEU A 67 -12.90 -10.57 -5.44
N ASN A 68 -13.65 -9.49 -5.31
CA ASN A 68 -14.93 -9.32 -5.99
C ASN A 68 -14.89 -8.09 -6.90
N ALA A 69 -15.59 -8.18 -8.02
CA ALA A 69 -15.85 -7.07 -8.91
C ALA A 69 -17.30 -7.11 -9.37
N GLN A 70 -18.00 -5.98 -9.39
CA GLN A 70 -19.38 -5.91 -9.85
C GLN A 70 -19.72 -4.57 -10.49
N GLY A 71 -20.68 -4.54 -11.41
CA GLY A 71 -21.16 -3.30 -12.03
C GLY A 71 -20.68 -3.13 -13.46
N ALA A 72 -20.60 -1.90 -13.96
CA ALA A 72 -20.23 -1.63 -15.35
C ALA A 72 -18.79 -2.09 -15.65
N SER A 73 -18.57 -2.73 -16.80
CA SER A 73 -17.24 -3.28 -17.17
C SER A 73 -16.13 -2.23 -17.23
N THR A 74 -16.47 -0.96 -17.49
CA THR A 74 -15.53 0.17 -17.58
C THR A 74 -15.31 0.91 -16.27
N ALA A 75 -16.15 0.62 -15.26
CA ALA A 75 -16.11 1.29 -13.96
C ALA A 75 -16.69 0.37 -12.86
N PRO A 76 -16.13 -0.85 -12.67
CA PRO A 76 -16.66 -1.79 -11.70
C PRO A 76 -16.33 -1.34 -10.29
N GLU A 77 -17.23 -1.63 -9.36
CA GLU A 77 -16.95 -1.64 -7.93
C GLU A 77 -16.12 -2.88 -7.62
N LEU A 78 -15.03 -2.70 -6.89
CA LEU A 78 -14.06 -3.70 -6.51
C LEU A 78 -14.01 -3.85 -5.00
N SER A 79 -13.80 -5.07 -4.54
CA SER A 79 -13.39 -5.34 -3.16
C SER A 79 -12.31 -6.41 -3.15
N LEU A 80 -11.22 -6.14 -2.45
CA LEU A 80 -10.13 -7.06 -2.19
C LEU A 80 -10.01 -7.21 -0.67
N THR A 81 -9.87 -8.44 -0.21
CA THR A 81 -9.45 -8.75 1.16
C THR A 81 -8.25 -9.67 1.08
N VAL A 82 -7.23 -9.40 1.91
CA VAL A 82 -6.06 -10.26 2.09
C VAL A 82 -5.89 -10.49 3.58
N ASN A 83 -5.83 -11.74 4.00
CA ASN A 83 -5.68 -12.10 5.41
C ASN A 83 -4.50 -13.05 5.61
N SER A 84 -3.87 -12.95 6.79
CA SER A 84 -2.94 -13.94 7.29
C SER A 84 -3.05 -14.07 8.80
N ASP A 85 -3.13 -15.32 9.27
CA ASP A 85 -3.09 -15.61 10.71
C ASP A 85 -1.71 -15.30 11.29
N ARG A 86 -0.66 -15.64 10.53
CA ARG A 86 0.74 -15.45 10.92
C ARG A 86 1.65 -15.36 9.70
N LEU A 87 2.44 -14.29 9.66
CA LEU A 87 3.58 -14.11 8.78
C LEU A 87 4.84 -13.91 9.61
N SER A 88 5.99 -14.12 8.98
CA SER A 88 7.28 -13.67 9.48
C SER A 88 7.95 -12.83 8.41
N VAL A 89 8.33 -11.60 8.73
CA VAL A 89 9.10 -10.73 7.84
C VAL A 89 10.33 -10.29 8.60
N ALA A 90 11.53 -10.55 8.07
CA ALA A 90 12.77 -10.19 8.75
C ALA A 90 12.92 -10.87 10.14
N GLU A 91 12.51 -12.13 10.25
CA GLU A 91 12.42 -12.87 11.53
C GLU A 91 11.42 -12.28 12.55
N ARG A 92 10.59 -11.31 12.13
CA ARG A 92 9.58 -10.69 12.99
C ARG A 92 8.20 -11.19 12.65
N GLU A 93 7.54 -11.66 13.70
CA GLU A 93 6.20 -12.17 13.60
C GLU A 93 5.17 -11.06 13.42
N ILE A 94 4.31 -11.26 12.42
CA ILE A 94 3.10 -10.47 12.18
C ILE A 94 1.92 -11.41 12.35
N THR A 95 0.99 -11.10 13.24
CA THR A 95 -0.22 -11.91 13.47
C THR A 95 -1.49 -11.14 13.16
N GLY A 96 -2.53 -11.87 12.75
CA GLY A 96 -3.85 -11.30 12.49
C GLY A 96 -3.83 -10.20 11.43
N LEU A 97 -2.98 -10.33 10.41
CA LEU A 97 -2.90 -9.36 9.32
C LEU A 97 -4.20 -9.39 8.53
N SER A 98 -4.84 -8.24 8.38
CA SER A 98 -5.99 -8.07 7.49
C SER A 98 -5.86 -6.76 6.72
N LEU A 99 -5.81 -6.89 5.39
CA LEU A 99 -5.84 -5.78 4.44
C LEU A 99 -7.17 -5.85 3.69
N THR A 100 -7.94 -4.77 3.73
CA THR A 100 -9.14 -4.62 2.90
C THR A 100 -8.98 -3.40 2.01
N ALA A 101 -9.28 -3.56 0.72
CA ALA A 101 -9.35 -2.48 -0.23
C ALA A 101 -10.70 -2.54 -0.95
N THR A 102 -11.44 -1.44 -0.97
CA THR A 102 -12.67 -1.30 -1.77
C THR A 102 -12.52 -0.11 -2.69
N GLY A 103 -13.26 -0.04 -3.78
CA GLY A 103 -13.16 1.11 -4.66
C GLY A 103 -13.81 0.95 -6.01
N LYS A 104 -13.83 2.02 -6.77
CA LYS A 104 -14.36 2.07 -8.12
C LYS A 104 -13.21 2.17 -9.12
N ALA A 105 -13.08 1.18 -10.00
CA ALA A 105 -12.08 1.15 -11.06
C ALA A 105 -12.54 1.93 -12.29
N ASP A 106 -12.75 3.24 -12.11
CA ASP A 106 -13.07 4.20 -13.16
C ASP A 106 -11.80 4.98 -13.52
N ALA A 107 -11.36 4.89 -14.78
CA ALA A 107 -10.12 5.53 -15.23
C ALA A 107 -10.18 7.06 -15.12
N ALA A 108 -11.37 7.66 -15.25
CA ALA A 108 -11.56 9.09 -15.13
C ALA A 108 -11.70 9.50 -13.66
N ASN A 109 -12.47 8.73 -12.88
CA ASN A 109 -12.81 9.04 -11.49
C ASN A 109 -12.53 7.88 -10.54
N PRO A 110 -11.25 7.51 -10.33
CA PRO A 110 -10.92 6.41 -9.44
C PRO A 110 -11.28 6.77 -8.00
N ALA A 111 -11.79 5.79 -7.27
CA ALA A 111 -12.01 5.90 -5.84
C ALA A 111 -11.52 4.63 -5.16
N ALA A 112 -10.88 4.74 -4.01
CA ALA A 112 -10.47 3.59 -3.23
C ALA A 112 -10.48 3.89 -1.74
N ASN A 113 -10.73 2.86 -0.94
CA ASN A 113 -10.63 2.91 0.50
C ASN A 113 -9.82 1.70 0.95
N VAL A 114 -8.69 1.94 1.62
CA VAL A 114 -7.74 0.90 2.02
C VAL A 114 -7.57 0.92 3.52
N GLN A 115 -7.76 -0.23 4.17
CA GLN A 115 -7.53 -0.45 5.60
C GLN A 115 -6.54 -1.60 5.78
N LEU A 116 -5.63 -1.42 6.72
CA LEU A 116 -4.67 -2.42 7.15
C LEU A 116 -4.76 -2.57 8.66
N THR A 117 -4.80 -3.80 9.15
CA THR A 117 -4.71 -4.12 10.58
C THR A 117 -3.80 -5.32 10.78
N GLY A 118 -3.22 -5.42 11.97
CA GLY A 118 -2.43 -6.57 12.39
C GLY A 118 -1.73 -6.31 13.71
N ASN A 119 -0.84 -7.22 14.09
CA ASN A 119 0.03 -7.08 15.23
C ASN A 119 1.45 -7.49 14.85
N VAL A 120 2.43 -6.63 15.09
CA VAL A 120 3.85 -6.88 14.79
C VAL A 120 4.60 -6.95 16.12
N ALA A 121 5.14 -8.12 16.44
CA ALA A 121 5.90 -8.34 17.68
C ALA A 121 5.21 -7.82 18.96
N GLY A 122 3.89 -7.98 19.07
CA GLY A 122 3.07 -7.51 20.20
C GLY A 122 2.51 -6.10 20.04
N GLN A 123 2.93 -5.33 19.04
CA GLN A 123 2.48 -3.96 18.81
C GLN A 123 1.36 -3.90 17.77
N PRO A 124 0.27 -3.14 18.01
CA PRO A 124 -0.80 -3.01 17.03
C PRO A 124 -0.31 -2.25 15.79
N LEU A 125 -0.59 -2.82 14.62
CA LEU A 125 -0.39 -2.23 13.30
C LEU A 125 -1.75 -1.78 12.77
N GLN A 126 -1.84 -0.53 12.34
CA GLN A 126 -3.01 0.01 11.65
C GLN A 126 -2.58 0.90 10.50
N GLY A 127 -3.25 0.79 9.36
CA GLY A 127 -3.08 1.70 8.24
C GLY A 127 -4.41 2.05 7.60
N SER A 128 -4.52 3.27 7.07
CA SER A 128 -5.67 3.69 6.29
C SER A 128 -5.29 4.69 5.21
N ALA A 129 -6.01 4.69 4.10
CA ALA A 129 -5.96 5.75 3.10
C ALA A 129 -7.25 5.73 2.26
N VAL A 130 -7.81 6.90 1.97
CA VAL A 130 -8.96 7.05 1.08
C VAL A 130 -8.52 7.83 -0.15
N LEU A 131 -8.55 7.19 -1.32
CA LEU A 131 -8.45 7.88 -2.61
C LEU A 131 -9.85 8.33 -3.04
N ALA A 132 -10.04 9.64 -3.19
CA ALA A 132 -11.26 10.23 -3.71
C ALA A 132 -10.97 11.02 -4.98
N THR A 133 -11.92 11.02 -5.92
CA THR A 133 -11.91 11.94 -7.07
C THR A 133 -13.15 12.80 -7.02
N SER A 134 -12.97 14.13 -7.01
CA SER A 134 -14.05 15.13 -7.12
C SER A 134 -13.63 16.22 -8.09
N ASP A 135 -14.50 16.57 -9.04
CA ASP A 135 -14.27 17.65 -10.02
C ASP A 135 -12.94 17.51 -10.78
N GLY A 136 -12.55 16.28 -11.13
CA GLY A 136 -11.28 15.97 -11.80
C GLY A 136 -10.04 16.08 -10.91
N LYS A 137 -10.19 16.46 -9.64
CA LYS A 137 -9.12 16.48 -8.64
C LYS A 137 -9.13 15.20 -7.85
N ARG A 138 -7.96 14.61 -7.67
CA ARG A 138 -7.75 13.41 -6.89
C ARG A 138 -7.15 13.81 -5.54
N ALA A 139 -7.52 13.11 -4.48
CA ALA A 139 -6.96 13.32 -3.16
C ALA A 139 -6.82 11.98 -2.43
N ILE A 140 -5.75 11.86 -1.64
CA ILE A 140 -5.58 10.85 -0.60
C ILE A 140 -5.90 11.54 0.71
N ASP A 141 -7.05 11.20 1.27
CA ASP A 141 -7.53 11.70 2.55
C ASP A 141 -7.27 10.68 3.65
N GLY A 142 -6.82 11.16 4.81
CA GLY A 142 -6.64 10.36 6.01
C GLY A 142 -5.57 9.27 5.85
N LEU A 143 -4.48 9.56 5.12
CA LEU A 143 -3.32 8.68 5.10
C LEU A 143 -2.87 8.47 6.54
N LEU A 144 -2.76 7.21 6.93
CA LEU A 144 -2.30 6.79 8.24
C LEU A 144 -1.51 5.50 8.10
N LEU A 145 -0.37 5.45 8.75
CA LEU A 145 0.29 4.22 9.17
C LEU A 145 0.69 4.37 10.63
N SER A 146 0.33 3.41 11.46
CA SER A 146 0.73 3.37 12.87
C SER A 146 1.18 1.98 13.27
N LEU A 147 2.25 1.95 14.06
CA LEU A 147 2.82 0.74 14.64
C LEU A 147 3.19 1.05 16.09
N GLY A 148 2.41 0.50 17.02
CA GLY A 148 2.52 0.86 18.43
C GLY A 148 2.28 2.35 18.65
N LYS A 149 3.32 3.08 19.09
CA LYS A 149 3.24 4.53 19.35
C LYS A 149 3.65 5.38 18.13
N ASN A 150 4.20 4.76 17.10
CA ASN A 150 4.65 5.46 15.90
C ASN A 150 3.48 5.77 15.00
N ARG A 151 3.48 6.97 14.42
CA ARG A 151 2.44 7.45 13.53
C ARG A 151 3.03 8.23 12.36
N ILE A 152 2.60 7.85 11.17
CA ILE A 152 2.78 8.61 9.92
C ILE A 152 1.37 8.99 9.46
N SER A 153 1.13 10.26 9.17
CA SER A 153 -0.20 10.68 8.70
C SER A 153 -0.17 11.89 7.80
N GLY A 154 -1.13 12.03 6.91
CA GLY A 154 -1.22 13.20 6.03
C GLY A 154 -2.42 13.19 5.10
N ASP A 155 -2.56 14.27 4.36
CA ASP A 155 -3.51 14.44 3.27
C ASP A 155 -2.76 14.96 2.04
N LEU A 156 -3.05 14.39 0.87
CA LEU A 156 -2.32 14.67 -0.37
C LEU A 156 -3.31 14.89 -1.52
N ALA A 157 -3.30 16.07 -2.13
CA ALA A 157 -3.89 16.25 -3.45
C ALA A 157 -3.00 15.56 -4.50
N LEU A 158 -3.61 15.01 -5.54
CA LEU A 158 -2.89 14.36 -6.65
C LEU A 158 -3.30 15.01 -7.97
N ASP A 159 -2.33 15.29 -8.83
CA ASP A 159 -2.61 15.74 -10.19
C ASP A 159 -3.02 14.58 -11.13
N GLU A 160 -3.23 14.88 -12.42
CA GLU A 160 -3.62 13.87 -13.42
C GLU A 160 -2.59 12.73 -13.56
N ALA A 161 -1.31 13.01 -13.30
CA ALA A 161 -0.21 12.06 -13.33
C ALA A 161 0.04 11.40 -11.95
N PHE A 162 -0.86 11.61 -10.98
CA PHE A 162 -0.75 11.13 -9.59
C PHE A 162 0.45 11.69 -8.83
N VAL A 163 0.93 12.88 -9.21
CA VAL A 163 1.96 13.58 -8.46
C VAL A 163 1.34 14.23 -7.22
N PRO A 164 1.85 13.95 -6.02
CA PRO A 164 1.28 14.48 -4.79
C PRO A 164 1.66 15.93 -4.52
N GLU A 165 0.72 16.67 -3.93
CA GLU A 165 0.89 17.97 -3.29
C GLU A 165 0.20 17.94 -1.92
N GLY A 166 0.89 18.35 -0.86
CA GLY A 166 0.37 18.26 0.51
C GLY A 166 1.46 17.94 1.51
N SER A 167 1.09 17.38 2.65
CA SER A 167 2.06 17.12 3.72
C SER A 167 1.84 15.80 4.44
N VAL A 168 2.94 15.17 4.84
CA VAL A 168 2.98 13.97 5.66
C VAL A 168 3.73 14.29 6.95
N ALA A 169 3.06 14.13 8.09
CA ALA A 169 3.63 14.25 9.42
C ALA A 169 4.25 12.92 9.87
N LEU A 170 5.39 13.02 10.55
CA LEU A 170 6.09 11.92 11.19
C LEU A 170 6.10 12.18 12.70
N ASP A 171 5.48 11.30 13.48
CA ASP A 171 5.60 11.25 14.93
C ASP A 171 6.01 9.82 15.33
N LEU A 172 7.32 9.59 15.33
CA LEU A 172 7.93 8.27 15.48
C LEU A 172 8.78 8.27 16.76
N PRO A 173 8.17 8.18 17.96
CA PRO A 173 8.92 8.18 19.21
C PRO A 173 9.84 6.95 19.39
N ASP A 174 9.68 5.91 18.57
CA ASP A 174 10.55 4.73 18.52
C ASP A 174 10.58 4.15 17.10
N ILE A 175 11.59 4.50 16.29
CA ILE A 175 11.69 4.00 14.91
C ILE A 175 12.04 2.52 14.81
N GLY A 176 12.46 1.87 15.90
CA GLY A 176 12.92 0.49 15.93
C GLY A 176 11.95 -0.49 15.26
N PRO A 177 10.67 -0.53 15.69
CA PRO A 177 9.65 -1.37 15.07
C PRO A 177 9.37 -1.10 13.58
N LEU A 178 9.55 0.14 13.10
CA LEU A 178 9.32 0.48 11.68
C LEU A 178 10.53 0.14 10.81
N ALA A 179 11.74 0.50 11.26
CA ALA A 179 12.99 0.16 10.58
C ALA A 179 13.12 -1.37 10.41
N ALA A 180 12.80 -2.09 11.47
CA ALA A 180 12.65 -3.52 11.51
C ALA A 180 11.83 -4.13 10.36
N LEU A 181 10.68 -3.54 10.01
CA LEU A 181 9.82 -3.99 8.91
C LEU A 181 10.45 -3.73 7.54
N ALA A 182 11.28 -2.69 7.44
CA ALA A 182 12.05 -2.35 6.25
C ALA A 182 13.37 -3.12 6.13
N LEU A 183 13.60 -4.13 6.97
CA LEU A 183 14.86 -4.88 7.07
C LEU A 183 16.05 -4.03 7.54
N GLU A 184 15.77 -2.89 8.16
CA GLU A 184 16.77 -1.95 8.64
C GLU A 184 16.99 -2.10 10.15
N LYS A 185 18.24 -1.89 10.57
CA LYS A 185 18.59 -1.80 11.98
C LYS A 185 18.77 -0.33 12.34
N ALA A 186 17.68 0.31 12.76
CA ALA A 186 17.72 1.66 13.30
C ALA A 186 16.97 1.74 14.63
N GLU A 187 17.43 2.60 15.53
CA GLU A 187 16.86 2.88 16.83
C GLU A 187 16.80 4.40 17.05
N GLY A 188 15.89 4.85 17.92
CA GLY A 188 15.75 6.26 18.27
C GLY A 188 14.38 6.84 17.93
N ASP A 189 14.28 8.15 17.92
CA ASP A 189 13.05 8.88 17.63
C ASP A 189 13.19 9.72 16.36
N VAL A 190 12.10 9.97 15.64
CA VAL A 190 12.04 10.94 14.54
C VAL A 190 10.72 11.67 14.60
N ARG A 191 10.78 13.01 14.60
CA ARG A 191 9.61 13.87 14.42
C ARG A 191 9.83 14.84 13.28
N GLY A 192 8.83 15.05 12.45
CA GLY A 192 8.99 15.95 11.32
C GLY A 192 7.78 16.05 10.40
N THR A 193 8.02 16.73 9.28
CA THR A 193 7.05 16.91 8.21
C THR A 193 7.77 16.80 6.88
N ILE A 194 7.16 16.05 5.96
CA ILE A 194 7.51 15.98 4.55
C ILE A 194 6.43 16.79 3.82
N VAL A 195 6.83 17.77 3.03
CA VAL A 195 5.93 18.61 2.24
C VAL A 195 6.19 18.31 0.77
N PHE A 196 5.14 17.89 0.07
CA PHE A 196 5.13 17.72 -1.38
C PHE A 196 4.55 18.97 -2.01
N SER A 197 5.24 19.52 -2.99
CA SER A 197 4.82 20.71 -3.72
C SER A 197 5.19 20.60 -5.19
N LYS A 198 4.75 21.56 -5.99
CA LYS A 198 5.06 21.64 -7.41
C LYS A 198 5.38 23.08 -7.81
N THR A 199 6.51 23.27 -8.46
CA THR A 199 6.88 24.55 -9.08
C THR A 199 6.78 24.39 -10.60
N GLY A 200 5.68 24.87 -11.19
CA GLY A 200 5.37 24.62 -12.59
C GLY A 200 5.10 23.13 -12.84
N ASN A 201 5.97 22.47 -13.62
CA ASN A 201 5.91 21.02 -13.86
C ASN A 201 6.94 20.22 -13.06
N ALA A 202 7.78 20.88 -12.26
CA ALA A 202 8.81 20.20 -11.46
C ALA A 202 8.26 19.91 -10.05
N PRO A 203 8.10 18.65 -9.67
CA PRO A 203 7.65 18.29 -8.34
C PRO A 203 8.81 18.39 -7.35
N GLU A 204 8.54 18.89 -6.16
CA GLU A 204 9.51 19.15 -5.10
C GLU A 204 9.06 18.50 -3.81
N VAL A 205 10.04 18.06 -3.01
CA VAL A 205 9.82 17.58 -1.64
C VAL A 205 10.71 18.35 -0.69
N THR A 206 10.12 18.93 0.36
CA THR A 206 10.87 19.48 1.48
C THR A 206 10.70 18.58 2.70
N VAL A 207 11.80 18.26 3.38
CA VAL A 207 11.83 17.46 4.61
C VAL A 207 12.35 18.32 5.75
N LYS A 208 11.54 18.45 6.80
CA LYS A 208 11.96 19.02 8.08
C LYS A 208 11.79 17.97 9.16
N ALA A 209 12.89 17.53 9.75
CA ALA A 209 12.88 16.49 10.75
C ALA A 209 13.85 16.78 11.89
N SER A 210 13.55 16.21 13.05
CA SER A 210 14.39 16.28 14.24
C SER A 210 14.37 14.96 14.98
N THR A 211 15.45 14.67 15.68
CA THR A 211 15.61 13.48 16.52
C THR A 211 16.43 13.81 17.75
N ALA A 212 16.00 13.35 18.91
CA ALA A 212 16.79 13.47 20.14
C ALA A 212 17.99 12.51 20.10
N SER A 213 17.78 11.32 19.57
CA SER A 213 18.85 10.37 19.25
C SER A 213 18.43 9.42 18.15
N ILE A 214 19.37 9.12 17.25
CA ILE A 214 19.21 8.09 16.23
C ILE A 214 20.48 7.25 16.16
N ALA A 215 20.31 5.94 16.00
CA ALA A 215 21.40 5.01 15.75
C ALA A 215 21.01 4.08 14.61
N SER A 216 21.92 3.85 13.66
CA SER A 216 21.76 2.92 12.56
C SER A 216 23.10 2.27 12.26
N GLY A 217 23.23 0.97 12.51
CA GLY A 217 24.52 0.28 12.48
C GLY A 217 25.54 0.94 13.43
N ASP A 218 26.71 1.31 12.88
CA ASP A 218 27.79 1.98 13.64
C ASP A 218 27.63 3.51 13.71
N VAL A 219 26.63 4.06 13.02
CA VAL A 219 26.36 5.51 13.00
C VAL A 219 25.39 5.84 14.12
N SER A 220 25.78 6.74 15.01
CA SER A 220 24.86 7.31 16.00
C SER A 220 25.02 8.82 16.05
N ALA A 221 23.91 9.52 16.26
CA ALA A 221 23.87 10.96 16.40
C ALA A 221 22.82 11.36 17.43
N LYS A 222 23.05 12.50 18.08
CA LYS A 222 22.14 13.05 19.08
C LYS A 222 21.77 14.46 18.69
N THR A 223 20.55 14.88 19.03
CA THR A 223 20.06 16.25 18.78
C THR A 223 20.22 16.64 17.31
N VAL A 224 19.79 15.77 16.39
CA VAL A 224 19.92 16.05 14.96
C VAL A 224 18.72 16.86 14.48
N THR A 225 18.98 17.87 13.65
CA THR A 225 17.94 18.58 12.89
C THR A 225 18.28 18.54 11.40
N ILE A 226 17.29 18.20 10.58
CA ILE A 226 17.39 18.11 9.12
C ILE A 226 16.42 19.13 8.53
N ASP A 227 16.92 19.92 7.59
CA ASP A 227 16.13 20.75 6.68
C ASP A 227 16.67 20.53 5.26
N ALA A 228 15.93 19.80 4.43
CA ALA A 228 16.35 19.40 3.10
C ALA A 228 15.25 19.63 2.07
N SER A 229 15.64 19.95 0.84
CA SER A 229 14.77 20.02 -0.34
C SER A 229 15.31 19.12 -1.45
N ILE A 230 14.40 18.42 -2.12
CA ILE A 230 14.65 17.56 -3.27
C ILE A 230 13.79 18.09 -4.41
N ALA A 231 14.43 18.80 -5.35
CA ALA A 231 13.77 19.32 -6.53
C ALA A 231 13.70 18.26 -7.63
N ASN A 232 12.60 18.27 -8.41
CA ASN A 232 12.36 17.42 -9.57
C ASN A 232 12.58 15.91 -9.32
N TYR A 233 12.07 15.42 -8.19
CA TYR A 233 12.35 14.07 -7.70
C TYR A 233 11.88 12.92 -8.61
N LEU A 234 11.00 13.18 -9.58
CA LEU A 234 10.50 12.18 -10.55
C LEU A 234 11.36 12.04 -11.82
N ALA A 235 12.16 13.05 -12.17
CA ALA A 235 12.89 13.04 -13.45
C ALA A 235 14.39 13.29 -13.29
N ALA A 236 14.79 14.30 -12.51
CA ALA A 236 16.19 14.66 -12.31
C ALA A 236 16.37 15.22 -10.89
N PRO A 237 16.48 14.37 -9.86
CA PRO A 237 16.50 14.78 -8.46
C PRO A 237 17.73 15.64 -8.16
N VAL A 238 17.50 16.82 -7.60
CA VAL A 238 18.56 17.70 -7.05
C VAL A 238 18.31 17.89 -5.56
N ILE A 239 19.26 17.46 -4.74
CA ILE A 239 19.16 17.49 -3.27
C ILE A 239 19.96 18.66 -2.73
N SER A 240 19.35 19.44 -1.85
CA SER A 240 20.00 20.51 -1.09
C SER A 240 19.50 20.52 0.35
N GLY A 241 20.29 21.01 1.30
CA GLY A 241 19.84 21.03 2.70
C GLY A 241 20.93 21.30 3.72
N LYS A 242 20.54 21.27 4.98
CA LYS A 242 21.41 21.40 6.15
C LYS A 242 21.07 20.29 7.15
N ILE A 243 22.13 19.69 7.69
CA ILE A 243 22.05 18.76 8.81
C ILE A 243 22.87 19.39 9.94
N ARG A 244 22.32 19.40 11.15
CA ARG A 244 23.03 19.76 12.38
C ARG A 244 22.94 18.58 13.32
N ALA A 245 24.06 18.18 13.90
CA ALA A 245 24.22 17.05 14.82
C ALA A 245 25.32 17.37 15.83
#